data_AF-A0A7X0B0G9-F1
#
_entry.id   AF-A0A7X0B0G9-F1
#
_cell.length_a   1.000
_cell.length_b   1.000
_cell.length_c   1.000
_cell.angle_alpha   90.00
_cell.angle_beta   90.00
_cell.angle_gamma   90.00
#
_symmetry.space_group_name_H-M   'P 1'
#
loop_
_entity.id
_entity.type
_entity.pdbx_description
1 polymer ?
#
loop_
_entity_poly.entity_id
_entity_poly.type
_entity_poly.pdbx_seq_one_letter_code
_entity_poly.pdbx_strand_id
1 'polypeptide(L)'
;MFGNLIASLDDPAVARGVLAALDDPALSARVTAWAEVTGYPSANVVAVCVRHFLDAASDDHWTQLIGIMSRAEDPGLAAVRAILVKVLPEAEA
;
A
#
# COMPACT_ATOMS: atom_id res chain seq x y z
N MET A 1 6.84 13.92 4.84
CA MET A 1 6.30 12.90 5.78
C MET A 1 5.92 11.60 5.08
N PHE A 2 5.35 11.61 3.86
CA PHE A 2 5.12 10.37 3.10
C PHE A 2 6.42 9.66 2.64
N GLY A 3 7.43 10.41 2.19
CA GLY A 3 8.74 9.83 1.84
C GLY A 3 9.42 9.06 2.99
N ASN A 4 9.27 9.52 4.24
CA ASN A 4 9.79 8.83 5.42
C ASN A 4 9.00 7.54 5.70
N LEU A 5 7.67 7.57 5.54
CA LEU A 5 6.84 6.37 5.62
C LEU A 5 7.31 5.33 4.61
N ILE A 6 7.50 5.74 3.35
CA ILE A 6 7.97 4.83 2.29
C ILE A 6 9.33 4.21 2.65
N ALA A 7 10.29 5.02 3.14
CA ALA A 7 11.59 4.51 3.57
C ALA A 7 11.49 3.54 4.75
N SER A 8 10.50 3.70 5.62
CA SER A 8 10.26 2.80 6.76
C SER A 8 9.49 1.52 6.41
N LEU A 9 8.85 1.44 5.24
CA LEU A 9 8.09 0.25 4.82
C LEU A 9 8.99 -0.97 4.55
N ASP A 10 10.30 -0.77 4.35
CA ASP A 10 11.28 -1.86 4.27
C ASP A 10 11.44 -2.61 5.61
N ASP A 11 10.99 -2.02 6.72
CA ASP A 11 10.88 -2.71 8.01
C ASP A 11 9.57 -3.53 8.06
N PRO A 12 9.64 -4.88 8.16
CA PRO A 12 8.47 -5.74 8.25
C PRO A 12 7.54 -5.42 9.42
N ALA A 13 8.03 -4.87 10.52
CA ALA A 13 7.20 -4.47 11.66
C ALA A 13 6.35 -3.24 11.32
N VAL A 14 6.93 -2.27 10.63
CA VAL A 14 6.23 -1.07 10.16
C VAL A 14 5.17 -1.44 9.13
N ALA A 15 5.52 -2.26 8.14
CA ALA A 15 4.57 -2.70 7.12
C ALA A 15 3.35 -3.43 7.72
N ARG A 16 3.57 -4.30 8.71
CA ARG A 16 2.47 -4.95 9.46
C ARG A 16 1.64 -3.95 10.27
N GLY A 17 2.30 -2.99 10.92
CA GLY A 17 1.61 -1.92 11.65
C GLY A 17 0.72 -1.08 10.75
N VAL A 18 1.17 -0.77 9.54
CA VAL A 18 0.38 -0.05 8.54
C VAL A 18 -0.83 -0.89 8.10
N LEU A 19 -0.65 -2.18 7.81
CA LEU A 19 -1.79 -3.06 7.47
C LEU A 19 -2.81 -3.16 8.60
N ALA A 20 -2.34 -3.25 9.85
CA ALA A 20 -3.23 -3.25 11.01
C ALA A 20 -3.97 -1.91 11.16
N ALA A 21 -3.30 -0.79 10.92
CA ALA A 21 -3.91 0.54 11.01
C ALA A 21 -4.92 0.82 9.89
N LEU A 22 -4.80 0.16 8.74
CA LEU A 22 -5.78 0.26 7.66
C LEU A 22 -7.15 -0.32 8.03
N ASP A 23 -7.19 -1.25 8.99
CA ASP A 23 -8.41 -1.94 9.47
C ASP A 23 -9.32 -2.41 8.32
N ASP A 24 -8.71 -2.94 7.26
CA ASP A 24 -9.40 -3.40 6.05
C ASP A 24 -9.09 -4.91 5.82
N PRO A 25 -9.95 -5.81 6.32
CA PRO A 25 -9.73 -7.25 6.21
C PRO A 25 -9.67 -7.75 4.77
N ALA A 26 -10.44 -7.15 3.85
CA ALA A 26 -10.44 -7.52 2.45
C ALA A 26 -9.12 -7.15 1.78
N LEU A 27 -8.58 -5.97 2.09
CA LEU A 27 -7.25 -5.56 1.59
C LEU A 27 -6.14 -6.45 2.18
N SER A 28 -6.26 -6.83 3.44
CA SER A 28 -5.31 -7.74 4.10
C SER A 28 -5.30 -9.13 3.46
N ALA A 29 -6.48 -9.65 3.08
CA ALA A 29 -6.60 -10.90 2.34
C ALA A 29 -5.92 -10.80 0.96
N ARG A 30 -6.10 -9.70 0.23
CA ARG A 30 -5.45 -9.45 -1.07
C ARG A 30 -3.92 -9.41 -0.95
N VAL A 31 -3.40 -8.75 0.08
CA VAL A 31 -1.96 -8.71 0.38
C VAL A 31 -1.42 -10.11 0.64
N THR A 32 -2.17 -10.92 1.40
CA THR A 32 -1.78 -12.30 1.74
C THR A 32 -1.79 -13.20 0.51
N ALA A 33 -2.85 -13.16 -0.29
CA ALA A 33 -2.93 -13.92 -1.53
C ALA A 33 -1.80 -13.57 -2.51
N TRP A 34 -1.46 -12.29 -2.63
CA TRP A 34 -0.37 -11.86 -3.51
C TRP A 34 1.01 -12.27 -2.97
N ALA A 35 1.19 -12.27 -1.64
CA ALA A 35 2.39 -12.80 -0.99
C ALA A 35 2.60 -14.30 -1.33
N GLU A 36 1.52 -15.08 -1.26
CA GLU A 36 1.54 -16.51 -1.59
C GLU A 36 1.88 -16.77 -3.06
N VAL A 37 1.29 -16.01 -3.99
CA VAL A 37 1.54 -16.14 -5.44
C VAL A 37 2.99 -15.79 -5.80
N THR A 38 3.57 -14.79 -5.14
CA THR A 38 4.90 -14.28 -5.48
C THR A 38 6.03 -14.90 -4.67
N GLY A 39 5.71 -15.62 -3.58
CA GLY A 39 6.67 -16.16 -2.63
C GLY A 39 7.36 -15.09 -1.76
N TYR A 40 6.95 -13.82 -1.85
CA TYR A 40 7.44 -12.76 -0.98
C TYR A 40 6.77 -12.82 0.40
N PRO A 41 7.46 -12.45 1.48
CA PRO A 41 6.81 -12.24 2.77
C PRO A 41 5.72 -11.17 2.66
N SER A 42 4.55 -11.39 3.28
CA SER A 42 3.43 -10.44 3.27
C SER A 42 3.81 -9.03 3.74
N ALA A 43 4.76 -8.94 4.66
CA ALA A 43 5.31 -7.68 5.12
C ALA A 43 6.10 -6.90 4.04
N ASN A 44 6.69 -7.61 3.07
CA ASN A 44 7.42 -6.99 1.97
C ASN A 44 6.48 -6.57 0.83
N VAL A 45 5.29 -7.18 0.73
CA VAL A 45 4.31 -6.87 -0.33
C VAL A 45 3.91 -5.40 -0.30
N VAL A 46 3.70 -4.82 0.89
CA VAL A 46 3.32 -3.41 1.01
C VAL A 46 4.40 -2.49 0.45
N ALA A 47 5.66 -2.71 0.84
CA ALA A 47 6.80 -1.94 0.35
C ALA A 47 6.96 -2.07 -1.17
N VAL A 48 6.85 -3.31 -1.69
CA VAL A 48 6.96 -3.60 -3.13
C VAL A 48 5.84 -2.92 -3.92
N CYS A 49 4.58 -3.02 -3.47
CA CYS A 49 3.45 -2.38 -4.15
C CYS A 49 3.59 -0.86 -4.15
N VAL A 50 4.01 -0.27 -3.02
CA VAL A 50 4.25 1.17 -2.92
C VAL A 50 5.37 1.58 -3.85
N ARG A 51 6.52 0.91 -3.86
CA ARG A 51 7.62 1.20 -4.78
C ARG A 51 7.19 1.08 -6.24
N HIS A 52 6.53 -0.03 -6.59
CA HIS A 52 6.03 -0.27 -7.94
C HIS A 52 5.09 0.83 -8.42
N PHE A 53 4.17 1.28 -7.56
CA PHE A 53 3.31 2.41 -7.88
C PHE A 53 4.12 3.69 -8.12
N LEU A 54 5.09 4.02 -7.26
CA LEU A 54 5.89 5.24 -7.42
C LEU A 54 6.68 5.24 -8.73
N ASP A 55 7.17 4.07 -9.16
CA ASP A 55 7.96 3.91 -10.37
C ASP A 55 7.08 3.93 -11.65
N ALA A 56 5.81 3.48 -11.55
CA ALA A 56 4.90 3.33 -12.69
C ALA A 56 3.74 4.36 -12.73
N ALA A 57 3.61 5.22 -11.72
CA ALA A 57 2.52 6.18 -11.63
C ALA A 57 2.64 7.27 -12.69
N SER A 58 1.56 7.46 -13.46
CA SER A 58 1.39 8.61 -14.36
C SER A 58 1.01 9.87 -13.57
N ASP A 59 1.07 11.03 -14.23
CA ASP A 59 0.66 12.31 -13.64
C ASP A 59 -0.80 12.29 -13.13
N ASP A 60 -1.68 11.56 -13.80
CA ASP A 60 -3.06 11.36 -13.35
C ASP A 60 -3.14 10.56 -12.05
N HIS A 61 -2.33 9.48 -11.95
CA HIS A 61 -2.23 8.70 -10.71
C HIS A 61 -1.71 9.54 -9.55
N TRP A 62 -0.72 10.40 -9.82
CA TRP A 62 -0.20 11.35 -8.84
C TRP A 62 -1.23 12.38 -8.40
N THR A 63 -1.98 12.95 -9.35
CA THR A 63 -3.03 13.94 -9.07
C THR A 63 -4.13 13.33 -8.21
N GLN A 64 -4.57 12.10 -8.52
CA GLN A 64 -5.54 11.37 -7.70
C GLN A 64 -5.01 11.10 -6.29
N LEU A 65 -3.76 10.64 -6.17
CA LEU A 65 -3.16 10.36 -4.88
C LEU A 65 -3.07 11.61 -4.00
N ILE A 66 -2.61 12.74 -4.56
CA ILE A 66 -2.56 14.03 -3.86
C ILE A 66 -3.98 14.47 -3.43
N GLY A 67 -4.97 14.29 -4.31
CA GLY A 67 -6.37 14.57 -3.99
C GLY A 67 -6.88 13.77 -2.80
N ILE A 68 -6.58 12.47 -2.74
CA ILE A 68 -6.93 11.58 -1.62
C ILE A 68 -6.22 12.04 -0.35
N MET A 69 -4.90 12.25 -0.40
CA MET A 69 -4.08 12.67 0.73
C MET A 69 -4.55 14.00 1.33
N SER A 70 -4.96 14.96 0.50
CA SER A 70 -5.38 16.29 0.94
C SER A 70 -6.67 16.32 1.77
N ARG A 71 -7.46 15.24 1.73
CA ARG A 71 -8.77 15.12 2.38
C ARG A 71 -8.76 14.14 3.55
N ALA A 72 -7.66 13.43 3.75
CA ALA A 72 -7.52 12.41 4.76
C ALA A 72 -6.96 12.99 6.07
N GLU A 73 -7.45 12.47 7.19
CA GLU A 73 -6.93 12.78 8.52
C GLU A 73 -5.50 12.23 8.70
N ASP A 74 -5.24 11.03 8.17
CA ASP A 74 -3.89 10.49 7.97
C ASP A 74 -3.59 10.35 6.47
N PRO A 75 -2.89 11.34 5.88
CA PRO A 75 -2.51 11.31 4.47
C PRO A 75 -1.60 10.13 4.11
N GLY A 76 -0.74 9.66 5.02
CA GLY A 76 0.18 8.56 4.77
C GLY A 76 -0.56 7.24 4.65
N LEU A 77 -1.45 6.97 5.61
CA LEU A 77 -2.27 5.77 5.62
C LEU A 77 -3.24 5.75 4.44
N ALA A 78 -3.88 6.88 4.12
CA ALA A 78 -4.78 6.99 2.97
C ALA A 78 -4.06 6.76 1.64
N ALA A 79 -2.81 7.24 1.51
CA ALA A 79 -1.99 6.99 0.34
C ALA A 79 -1.64 5.51 0.18
N VAL A 80 -1.18 4.85 1.25
CA VAL A 80 -0.88 3.41 1.21
C VAL A 80 -2.13 2.60 0.85
N ARG A 81 -3.28 2.92 1.44
CA ARG A 81 -4.56 2.28 1.09
C ARG A 81 -4.87 2.39 -0.39
N ALA A 82 -4.84 3.60 -0.93
CA ALA A 82 -5.15 3.88 -2.32
C ALA A 82 -4.22 3.13 -3.28
N ILE A 83 -2.93 3.08 -2.96
CA ILE A 83 -1.93 2.37 -3.74
C ILE A 83 -2.20 0.86 -3.72
N LEU A 84 -2.38 0.27 -2.54
CA LEU A 84 -2.62 -1.18 -2.41
C LEU A 84 -3.88 -1.60 -3.15
N VAL A 85 -4.97 -0.83 -3.03
CA VAL A 85 -6.23 -1.09 -3.74
C VAL A 85 -6.04 -1.09 -5.24
N LYS A 86 -5.15 -0.23 -5.77
CA LYS A 86 -4.91 -0.09 -7.20
C LYS A 86 -3.93 -1.12 -7.76
N VAL A 87 -2.89 -1.46 -7.01
CA VAL A 87 -1.81 -2.35 -7.48
C VAL A 87 -2.18 -3.81 -7.33
N LEU A 88 -2.83 -4.17 -6.22
CA LEU A 88 -3.18 -5.58 -5.97
C LEU A 88 -4.38 -5.97 -6.83
N PRO A 89 -4.43 -7.19 -7.37
CA PRO A 89 -5.65 -7.72 -7.97
C PRO A 89 -6.74 -7.87 -6.90
N GLU A 90 -8.00 -7.97 -7.33
CA GLU A 90 -9.07 -8.40 -6.45
C GLU A 90 -8.80 -9.83 -5.99
N ALA A 91 -9.10 -10.16 -4.73
CA ALA A 91 -8.98 -11.53 -4.26
C ALA A 91 -10.10 -12.33 -4.93
N GLU A 92 -9.76 -13.34 -5.71
CA GLU A 92 -10.74 -14.30 -6.19
C GLU A 92 -11.39 -14.97 -4.97
N ALA A 93 -12.72 -14.91 -4.92
CA ALA A 93 -13.55 -15.41 -3.82
C ALA A 93 -13.68 -16.94 -3.80
#